data_AF-A0A3N5IB03-F1
#
_entry.id   AF-A0A3N5IB03-F1
#
_cell.length_a   1.000
_cell.length_b   1.000
_cell.length_c   1.000
_cell.angle_alpha   90.00
_cell.angle_beta   90.00
_cell.angle_gamma   90.00
#
_symmetry.space_group_name_H-M   'P 1'
#
loop_
_entity.id
_entity.type
_entity.pdbx_description
1 polymer ?
#
loop_
_entity_poly.entity_id
_entity_poly.type
_entity_poly.pdbx_seq_one_letter_code
_entity_poly.pdbx_strand_id
1 'polypeptide(L)' 'MMARWGLLLLVLTVAAVPVHAKDIVVIYTAIEPEQITDYMKAVNKTLPNLDVKMLRLSTGDISARFMAEKDN' A
#
# COMPACT_ATOMS: atom_id res chain seq x y z
N MET A 1 44.88 20.88 -35.33
CA MET A 1 43.46 20.64 -35.61
C MET A 1 43.27 19.15 -35.83
N MET A 2 42.90 18.38 -34.79
CA MET A 2 42.35 17.01 -34.88
C MET A 2 41.72 16.68 -33.52
N ALA A 3 40.40 16.64 -33.48
CA ALA A 3 39.60 16.36 -32.30
C ALA A 3 39.75 14.88 -31.90
N ARG A 4 40.37 14.62 -30.75
CA ARG A 4 40.27 13.32 -30.08
C ARG A 4 39.01 13.35 -29.23
N TRP A 5 37.86 13.13 -29.87
CA TRP A 5 36.60 12.82 -29.19
C TRP A 5 36.77 11.52 -28.41
N GLY A 6 37.20 11.64 -27.15
CA GLY A 6 37.16 10.55 -26.18
C GLY A 6 35.72 10.28 -25.82
N LEU A 7 35.14 9.26 -26.45
CA LEU A 7 33.82 8.71 -26.16
C LEU A 7 33.79 8.23 -24.70
N LEU A 8 33.26 9.07 -23.80
CA LEU A 8 32.95 8.67 -22.43
C LEU A 8 31.73 7.74 -22.47
N LEU A 9 32.00 6.43 -22.44
CA LEU A 9 30.98 5.40 -22.19
C LEU A 9 30.50 5.52 -20.74
N LEU A 10 29.36 6.19 -20.55
CA LEU A 10 28.61 6.19 -19.30
C LEU A 10 27.99 4.79 -19.11
N VAL A 11 28.64 3.94 -18.32
CA VAL A 11 28.07 2.66 -17.90
C VAL A 11 26.99 2.95 -16.86
N LEU A 12 25.73 2.90 -17.27
CA LEU A 12 24.58 3.01 -16.38
C LEU A 12 24.36 1.65 -15.69
N THR A 13 25.00 1.43 -14.54
CA THR A 13 24.67 0.27 -13.70
C THR A 13 23.32 0.52 -13.04
N VAL A 14 22.25 -0.06 -13.60
CA VAL A 14 20.94 -0.11 -12.94
C VAL A 14 21.04 -1.10 -11.78
N ALA A 15 21.21 -0.59 -10.56
CA ALA A 15 21.05 -1.41 -9.37
C ALA A 15 19.56 -1.80 -9.27
N ALA A 16 19.26 -3.10 -9.26
CA ALA A 16 17.91 -3.58 -9.02
C ALA A 16 17.51 -3.22 -7.57
N VAL A 17 16.64 -2.23 -7.42
CA VAL A 17 16.01 -1.93 -6.13
C VAL A 17 14.92 -2.99 -5.92
N PRO A 18 14.95 -3.78 -4.83
CA PRO A 18 13.87 -4.72 -4.54
C PRO A 18 12.61 -3.91 -4.26
N VAL A 19 11.63 -4.02 -5.15
CA VAL A 19 10.27 -3.55 -4.88
C VAL A 19 9.60 -4.64 -4.06
N HIS A 20 9.47 -4.41 -2.75
CA HIS A 20 8.62 -5.25 -1.91
C HIS A 20 7.16 -4.92 -2.20
N ALA A 21 6.36 -5.95 -2.49
CA ALA A 21 4.91 -5.81 -2.53
C ALA A 21 4.42 -5.35 -1.15
N LYS A 22 3.46 -4.44 -1.13
CA LYS A 22 2.85 -3.98 0.12
C LYS A 22 2.04 -5.10 0.75
N ASP A 23 2.15 -5.24 2.06
CA ASP A 23 1.25 -6.12 2.81
C ASP A 23 -0.16 -5.53 2.80
N ILE A 24 -1.15 -6.37 2.51
CA ILE A 24 -2.55 -5.94 2.42
C ILE A 24 -3.22 -6.15 3.77
N VAL A 25 -3.87 -5.11 4.28
CA VAL A 25 -4.67 -5.19 5.51
C VAL A 25 -6.11 -4.78 5.19
N VAL A 26 -7.05 -5.69 5.42
CA VAL A 26 -8.48 -5.44 5.25
C VAL A 26 -9.11 -5.26 6.63
N ILE A 27 -9.79 -4.12 6.83
CA ILE A 27 -10.42 -3.76 8.10
C ILE A 27 -11.92 -3.66 7.87
N TYR A 28 -12.69 -4.48 8.58
CA TYR A 28 -14.14 -4.34 8.68
C TYR A 28 -14.48 -3.46 9.88
N THR A 29 -15.23 -2.39 9.66
CA THR A 29 -15.53 -1.42 10.71
C THR A 29 -16.96 -0.90 10.65
N ALA A 30 -17.51 -0.58 11.82
CA ALA A 30 -18.83 0.03 11.99
C ALA A 30 -18.75 1.53 12.35
N ILE A 31 -17.57 2.15 12.26
CA ILE A 31 -17.39 3.59 12.52
C ILE A 31 -17.92 4.45 11.36
N GLU A 32 -18.24 5.71 11.63
CA GLU A 32 -18.83 6.57 10.60
C GLU A 32 -17.84 6.93 9.46
N PRO A 33 -18.32 7.12 8.21
CA PRO A 33 -17.47 7.36 7.05
C PRO A 33 -16.49 8.54 7.18
N GLU A 34 -16.87 9.59 7.90
CA GLU A 34 -16.02 10.76 8.13
C GLU A 34 -14.78 10.37 8.95
N GLN A 35 -14.94 9.47 9.91
CA GLN A 35 -13.83 8.96 10.73
C GLN A 35 -12.89 8.08 9.91
N ILE A 36 -13.42 7.26 9.00
CA ILE A 36 -12.61 6.41 8.10
C ILE A 36 -11.63 7.28 7.31
N THR A 37 -12.08 8.43 6.81
CA THR A 37 -11.24 9.36 6.05
C THR A 37 -10.04 9.84 6.87
N ASP A 38 -10.25 10.17 8.14
CA ASP A 38 -9.18 10.64 9.01
C ASP A 38 -8.21 9.53 9.43
N TYR A 39 -8.72 8.32 9.68
CA TYR A 39 -7.86 7.15 9.91
C TYR A 39 -7.03 6.80 8.67
N MET A 40 -7.59 6.87 7.46
CA MET A 40 -6.84 6.61 6.23
C MET A 40 -5.72 7.63 6.00
N LYS A 41 -5.92 8.91 6.36
CA LYS A 41 -4.84 9.91 6.34
C LYS A 41 -3.71 9.54 7.29
N ALA A 42 -4.05 9.12 8.51
CA ALA A 42 -3.06 8.71 9.50
C ALA A 42 -2.29 7.46 9.03
N VAL A 43 -2.99 6.42 8.54
CA VAL A 43 -2.42 5.19 8.00
C VAL A 43 -1.46 5.48 6.85
N ASN A 44 -1.86 6.29 5.86
CA ASN A 44 -0.99 6.64 4.73
C ASN A 44 0.28 7.37 5.16
N LYS A 45 0.22 8.11 6.28
CA LYS A 45 1.37 8.84 6.83
C LYS A 45 2.30 7.94 7.64
N THR A 46 1.76 7.03 8.45
CA THR A 46 2.53 6.27 9.44
C THR A 46 2.87 4.85 9.00
N LEU A 47 2.09 4.28 8.06
CA LEU A 47 2.20 2.90 7.57
C LEU A 47 2.28 2.86 6.03
N PRO A 48 3.25 3.55 5.39
CA PRO A 48 3.30 3.67 3.93
C PRO A 48 3.55 2.33 3.21
N ASN A 49 4.06 1.33 3.93
CA ASN A 49 4.35 0.00 3.39
C ASN A 49 3.12 -0.92 3.33
N LEU A 50 1.97 -0.50 3.89
CA LEU A 50 0.73 -1.28 3.86
C LEU A 50 -0.21 -0.78 2.77
N ASP A 51 -0.94 -1.69 2.14
CA ASP A 51 -2.15 -1.41 1.38
C ASP A 51 -3.37 -1.67 2.27
N VAL A 52 -3.90 -0.61 2.88
CA VAL A 52 -5.01 -0.73 3.85
C VAL A 52 -6.34 -0.46 3.17
N LYS A 53 -7.30 -1.38 3.36
CA LYS A 53 -8.67 -1.27 2.85
C LYS A 53 -9.64 -1.30 4.02
N MET A 54 -10.35 -0.19 4.25
CA MET A 54 -11.39 -0.11 5.27
C MET A 54 -12.77 -0.26 4.63
N LEU A 55 -13.54 -1.26 5.04
CA LEU A 55 -14.92 -1.45 4.61
C LEU A 55 -15.86 -1.06 5.74
N ARG A 56 -16.72 -0.08 5.48
CA ARG A 56 -17.81 0.28 6.38
C ARG A 56 -18.96 -0.72 6.22
N LEU A 57 -19.25 -1.43 7.30
CA LEU A 57 -20.31 -2.44 7.38
C LEU A 57 -21.12 -2.22 8.66
N SER A 58 -22.37 -2.66 8.71
CA SER A 58 -23.10 -2.71 9.97
C SER A 58 -22.50 -3.78 10.89
N THR A 59 -22.70 -3.69 12.20
CA THR A 59 -22.20 -4.71 13.16
C THR A 59 -22.76 -6.10 12.85
N GLY A 60 -24.00 -6.18 12.35
CA GLY A 60 -24.60 -7.43 11.90
C GLY A 60 -23.88 -8.02 10.68
N ASP A 61 -23.57 -7.19 9.70
CA ASP A 61 -22.83 -7.61 8.49
C ASP A 61 -21.40 -8.04 8.80
N ILE A 62 -20.72 -7.36 9.74
CA ILE A 62 -19.39 -7.77 10.21
C ILE A 62 -19.46 -9.17 10.82
N SER A 63 -20.44 -9.41 11.68
CA SER A 63 -20.63 -10.72 12.32
C SER A 63 -20.92 -11.80 11.27
N ALA A 64 -21.78 -11.51 10.30
CA ALA A 64 -22.09 -12.43 9.21
C ALA A 64 -20.85 -12.74 8.35
N ARG A 65 -20.04 -11.73 8.02
CA ARG A 65 -18.80 -11.92 7.27
C ARG A 65 -17.77 -12.73 8.04
N PHE A 66 -17.54 -12.43 9.32
CA PHE A 66 -16.61 -13.22 10.12
C PHE A 66 -17.01 -14.69 10.22
N MET A 67 -18.31 -14.98 10.32
CA MET A 67 -18.79 -16.36 10.28
C MET A 67 -18.59 -17.00 8.89
N ALA A 68 -18.78 -16.24 7.81
CA ALA A 68 -18.56 -16.73 6.45
C ALA A 68 -17.08 -16.94 6.10
N GLU A 69 -16.20 -16.12 6.67
CA GLU A 69 -14.75 -16.11 6.43
C GLU A 69 -13.97 -16.83 7.52
N LYS A 70 -14.63 -17.62 8.38
CA LYS A 70 -14.01 -18.25 9.56
C LYS A 70 -12.79 -19.15 9.27
N ASP A 71 -12.67 -19.63 8.02
CA ASP A 71 -11.60 -20.52 7.56
C ASP A 71 -10.66 -19.84 6.53
N ASN A 72 -10.73 -18.50 6.38
CA ASN A 72 -9.82 -17.73 5.50
C ASN A 72 -8.36 -17.74 5.98
#